data_AF-A0A1F4KG58-F1
#
_entry.id   AF-A0A1F4KG58-F1
#
_cell.length_a   1.000
_cell.length_b   1.000
_cell.length_c   1.000
_cell.angle_alpha   90.00
_cell.angle_beta   90.00
_cell.angle_gamma   90.00
#
_symmetry.space_group_name_H-M   'P 1'
#
loop_
_entity.id
_entity.type
_entity.pdbx_description
1 polymer ?
#
loop_
_entity_poly.entity_id
_entity_poly.type
_entity_poly.pdbx_seq_one_letter_code
_entity_poly.pdbx_strand_id
1 'polypeptide(L)'
;MQAGLNSFTLTPKRWIETTGAVGITSKAGRYGGTYAHKDIAFEFASWVSVEFKLYLIKEFQRLKETEREQLGWDIRRSRSTSSTPARPTC
;
A
#
# COMPACT_ATOMS: atom_id res chain seq x y z
N MET A 1 -25.68 -20.98 18.66
CA MET A 1 -24.36 -21.37 19.21
C MET A 1 -24.06 -22.80 18.78
N GLN A 2 -22.92 -23.04 18.14
CA GLN A 2 -22.44 -24.38 17.78
C GLN A 2 -21.10 -24.57 18.49
N ALA A 3 -21.17 -25.06 19.73
CA ALA A 3 -20.01 -25.42 20.54
C ALA A 3 -20.09 -26.93 20.80
N GLY A 4 -19.01 -27.67 20.50
CA GLY A 4 -18.91 -29.12 20.79
C GLY A 4 -18.87 -30.07 19.59
N LEU A 5 -18.86 -29.59 18.35
CA LEU A 5 -18.59 -30.44 17.16
C LEU A 5 -17.10 -30.33 16.80
N ASN A 6 -16.42 -31.48 16.67
CA ASN A 6 -14.99 -31.61 16.32
C ASN A 6 -14.63 -31.16 14.88
N SER A 7 -15.43 -30.29 14.27
CA SER A 7 -15.26 -29.77 12.91
C SER A 7 -15.53 -28.26 12.83
N PHE A 8 -15.09 -27.49 13.83
CA PHE A 8 -15.18 -26.03 13.78
C PHE A 8 -14.15 -25.45 12.78
N THR A 9 -14.43 -25.61 11.49
CA THR A 9 -13.70 -24.90 10.44
C THR A 9 -14.37 -23.55 10.22
N LEU A 10 -13.75 -22.49 10.74
CA LEU A 10 -14.19 -21.13 10.49
C LEU A 10 -13.77 -20.71 9.07
N THR A 11 -14.72 -20.72 8.14
CA THR A 11 -14.45 -20.27 6.78
C THR A 11 -14.26 -18.74 6.76
N PRO A 12 -13.45 -18.20 5.83
CA PRO A 12 -13.26 -16.75 5.71
C PRO A 12 -14.57 -15.99 5.58
N LYS A 13 -15.54 -16.52 4.82
CA LYS A 13 -16.88 -15.96 4.71
C LYS A 13 -17.59 -15.86 6.07
N ARG A 14 -17.60 -16.96 6.85
CA ARG A 14 -18.21 -16.97 8.18
C ARG A 14 -17.50 -16.04 9.14
N TRP A 15 -16.17 -15.96 9.08
CA TRP A 15 -15.40 -15.00 9.89
C TRP A 15 -15.83 -13.57 9.60
N ILE A 16 -15.85 -13.15 8.32
CA ILE A 16 -16.28 -11.80 7.90
C ILE A 16 -17.68 -11.47 8.42
N GLU A 17 -18.63 -12.40 8.26
CA GLU A 17 -20.02 -12.24 8.71
C GLU A 17 -20.13 -12.13 10.24
N THR A 18 -19.38 -12.94 10.98
CA THR A 18 -19.44 -12.95 12.46
C THR A 18 -18.74 -11.77 13.11
N THR A 19 -17.64 -11.28 12.54
CA THR A 19 -16.83 -10.20 13.11
C THR A 19 -17.20 -8.83 12.57
N GLY A 20 -17.97 -8.76 11.47
CA GLY A 20 -18.25 -7.50 10.78
C GLY A 20 -17.01 -6.92 10.11
N ALA A 21 -16.07 -7.77 9.68
CA ALA A 21 -14.80 -7.32 9.12
C ALA A 21 -15.01 -6.46 7.87
N VAL A 22 -14.45 -5.25 7.89
CA VAL A 22 -14.48 -4.31 6.77
C VAL A 22 -13.24 -4.47 5.91
N GLY A 23 -13.40 -4.40 4.58
CA GLY A 23 -12.27 -4.44 3.64
C GLY A 23 -11.80 -5.85 3.25
N ILE A 24 -12.53 -6.90 3.64
CA ILE A 24 -12.30 -8.29 3.19
C ILE A 24 -13.61 -8.82 2.61
N THR A 25 -13.55 -9.49 1.46
CA THR A 25 -14.71 -10.06 0.77
C THR A 25 -14.38 -11.47 0.29
N SER A 26 -15.23 -12.44 0.59
CA SER A 26 -15.07 -13.82 0.14
C SER A 26 -16.20 -14.21 -0.81
N LYS A 27 -15.86 -14.64 -2.03
CA LYS A 27 -16.82 -15.11 -3.04
C LYS A 27 -16.60 -16.59 -3.33
N ALA A 28 -17.69 -17.36 -3.40
CA ALA A 28 -17.66 -18.76 -3.83
C ALA A 28 -17.91 -18.87 -5.35
N GLY A 29 -17.40 -19.93 -5.99
CA GLY A 29 -17.62 -20.24 -7.41
C GLY A 29 -16.33 -20.31 -8.24
N ARG A 30 -16.47 -20.47 -9.57
CA ARG A 30 -15.36 -20.66 -10.53
C ARG A 30 -14.38 -19.47 -10.61
N TYR A 31 -14.87 -18.27 -10.28
CA TYR A 31 -14.06 -17.04 -10.11
C TYR A 31 -14.12 -16.55 -8.66
N GLY A 32 -14.28 -17.50 -7.74
CA GLY A 32 -14.28 -17.26 -6.31
C GLY A 32 -12.88 -17.04 -5.76
N GLY A 33 -12.82 -16.58 -4.52
CA GLY A 33 -11.60 -16.22 -3.82
C GLY A 33 -11.90 -15.30 -2.66
N THR A 34 -10.90 -15.09 -1.80
CA THR A 34 -10.94 -14.07 -0.77
C THR A 34 -10.12 -12.88 -1.25
N TYR A 35 -10.77 -11.74 -1.38
CA TYR A 35 -10.19 -10.48 -1.79
C TYR A 35 -10.13 -9.55 -0.58
N ALA A 36 -9.11 -8.73 -0.53
CA ALA A 36 -8.94 -7.74 0.53
C ALA A 36 -8.54 -6.39 -0.07
N HIS A 37 -8.79 -5.32 0.68
CA HIS A 37 -8.22 -4.01 0.39
C HIS A 37 -6.70 -4.14 0.30
N LYS A 38 -6.08 -3.35 -0.60
CA LYS A 38 -4.65 -3.43 -0.92
C LYS A 38 -3.78 -3.42 0.35
N ASP A 39 -4.06 -2.57 1.32
CA ASP A 39 -3.24 -2.44 2.53
C ASP A 39 -3.33 -3.71 3.39
N ILE A 40 -4.53 -4.27 3.56
CA ILE A 40 -4.75 -5.54 4.28
C ILE A 40 -4.02 -6.69 3.56
N ALA A 41 -4.09 -6.71 2.24
CA ALA A 41 -3.40 -7.72 1.43
C ALA A 41 -1.87 -7.59 1.53
N PHE A 42 -1.34 -6.36 1.50
CA PHE A 42 0.09 -6.10 1.65
C PHE A 42 0.60 -6.49 3.03
N GLU A 43 -0.12 -6.15 4.10
CA GLU A 43 0.23 -6.57 5.46
C GLU A 43 0.22 -8.09 5.61
N PHE A 44 -0.83 -8.74 5.10
CA PHE A 44 -0.93 -10.20 5.12
C PHE A 44 0.22 -10.86 4.36
N ALA A 45 0.51 -10.41 3.13
CA ALA A 45 1.62 -10.93 2.33
C ALA A 45 2.98 -10.69 3.01
N SER A 46 3.15 -9.55 3.68
CA SER A 46 4.36 -9.21 4.43
C SER A 46 4.53 -10.05 5.70
N TRP A 47 3.44 -10.54 6.30
CA TRP A 47 3.49 -11.49 7.40
C TRP A 47 3.84 -12.91 6.92
N VAL A 48 3.31 -13.31 5.76
CA VAL A 48 3.57 -14.64 5.19
C VAL A 48 5.00 -14.79 4.67
N SER A 49 5.56 -13.75 4.03
CA SER A 49 6.91 -13.79 3.44
C SER A 49 7.75 -12.59 3.87
N VAL A 50 8.88 -12.89 4.52
CA VAL A 50 9.89 -11.90 4.88
C VAL A 50 10.55 -11.30 3.63
N GLU A 51 10.73 -12.09 2.57
CA GLU A 51 11.31 -11.62 1.31
C GLU A 51 10.43 -10.56 0.65
N PHE A 52 9.12 -10.78 0.64
CA PHE A 52 8.15 -9.82 0.13
C PHE A 52 8.20 -8.50 0.89
N LYS A 53 8.29 -8.56 2.23
CA LYS A 53 8.46 -7.36 3.07
C LYS A 53 9.75 -6.60 2.76
N LEU A 54 10.87 -7.30 2.61
CA LEU A 54 12.15 -6.66 2.25
C LEU A 54 12.11 -6.04 0.86
N TYR A 55 11.41 -6.66 -0.09
CA TYR A 55 11.19 -6.10 -1.41
C TYR A 55 10.43 -4.77 -1.33
N LEU A 56 9.32 -4.71 -0.56
CA LEU A 56 8.58 -3.47 -0.34
C LEU A 56 9.44 -2.36 0.26
N ILE A 57 10.28 -2.68 1.24
CA ILE A 57 11.18 -1.70 1.88
C ILE A 57 12.18 -1.14 0.87
N LYS A 58 12.83 -2.01 0.09
CA LYS A 58 13.79 -1.59 -0.94
C LYS A 58 13.13 -0.74 -2.01
N GLU A 59 11.94 -1.14 -2.45
CA GLU A 59 11.19 -0.41 -3.47
C GLU A 59 10.74 0.97 -2.97
N PHE A 60 10.33 1.06 -1.70
CA PHE A 60 10.02 2.33 -1.06
C PHE A 60 11.24 3.26 -1.01
N GLN A 61 12.42 2.74 -0.64
CA GLN A 61 13.67 3.52 -0.64
C GLN A 61 14.03 4.04 -2.05
N ARG A 62 13.87 3.20 -3.08
CA ARG A 62 14.09 3.58 -4.49
C ARG A 62 13.18 4.74 -4.91
N LEU A 63 11.89 4.67 -4.57
CA LEU A 63 10.93 5.73 -4.87
C LEU A 63 11.29 7.04 -4.15
N LYS A 64 11.66 6.97 -2.86
CA LYS A 64 12.10 8.15 -2.09
C LYS A 64 13.34 8.81 -2.68
N GLU A 65 14.28 8.02 -3.21
CA GLU A 65 15.47 8.55 -3.87
C GLU A 65 15.12 9.27 -5.17
N THR A 66 14.25 8.68 -6.00
CA THR A 66 13.77 9.31 -7.24
C THR A 66 13.02 10.62 -6.96
N GLU A 67 12.13 10.63 -5.95
CA GLU A 67 11.41 11.85 -5.54
C GLU A 67 12.38 12.95 -5.06
N ARG A 68 13.42 12.59 -4.30
CA ARG A 68 14.44 13.53 -3.80
C ARG A 68 15.22 14.17 -4.95
N GLU A 69 15.56 13.41 -5.97
CA GLU A 69 16.27 13.91 -7.15
C GLU A 69 15.44 14.92 -7.95
N GLN A 70 14.16 14.63 -8.15
CA GLN A 70 13.22 15.54 -8.82
C GLN A 70 13.09 16.86 -8.06
N LEU A 71 12.89 16.81 -6.74
CA LEU A 71 12.82 18.00 -5.89
C LEU A 71 14.11 18.83 -5.96
N GLY A 72 15.28 18.19 -5.93
CA GLY A 72 16.56 18.86 -6.08
C GLY A 72 16.73 19.54 -7.46
N TRP A 73 16.18 18.95 -8.51
CA TRP A 73 16.21 19.52 -9.86
C TRP A 73 15.25 20.71 -10.03
N ASP A 74 14.06 20.64 -9.44
CA ASP A 74 13.09 21.73 -9.44
C ASP A 74 13.59 22.96 -8.68
N ILE A 75 14.23 22.75 -7.52
CA ILE A 75 14.84 23.84 -6.75
C ILE A 75 15.94 24.55 -7.55
N ARG A 76 16.79 23.80 -8.29
CA ARG A 76 17.85 24.39 -9.12
C ARG A 76 17.30 25.26 -10.25
N ARG A 77 16.21 24.88 -10.91
CA ARG A 77 15.58 25.69 -11.96
C ARG A 77 14.88 26.94 -11.43
N SER A 78 14.28 26.87 -10.24
CA SER A 78 13.64 28.02 -9.62
C SER A 78 14.63 29.14 -9.23
N ARG A 79 15.89 28.79 -8.89
CA ARG A 79 16.93 29.77 -8.56
C ARG A 79 17.45 30.53 -9.79
N SER A 80 17.57 29.87 -10.94
CA SER A 80 18.05 30.51 -12.18
C SER A 80 17.15 31.60 -12.73
N THR A 81 15.84 31.58 -12.42
CA THR A 81 14.88 32.58 -12.91
C THR A 81 14.73 33.79 -11.98
N SER A 82 15.29 33.73 -10.76
CA SER A 82 15.13 34.80 -9.75
C SER A 82 16.13 35.96 -9.86
N SER A 83 17.20 35.83 -10.65
CA SER A 83 18.11 36.95 -10.96
C SER A 83 17.65 37.68 -12.22
N THR A 84 16.52 38.39 -12.14
CA THR A 84 16.19 39.38 -13.17
C THR A 84 17.13 40.58 -12.97
N PRO A 85 17.93 41.02 -13.96
CA PRO A 85 18.72 42.23 -13.83
C PRO A 85 17.75 43.41 -13.71
N ALA A 86 17.88 44.19 -12.63
CA ALA A 86 17.12 45.41 -12.44
C ALA A 86 17.23 46.28 -13.71
N ARG A 87 16.08 46.62 -14.30
CA ARG A 87 16.05 47.60 -15.40
C ARG A 87 16.66 48.90 -14.89
N PRO A 88 17.62 49.52 -15.60
CA PRO A 88 18.03 50.88 -15.28
C PRO A 88 16.87 51.80 -15.63
N THR A 89 16.23 52.36 -14.62
CA THR A 89 15.30 53.48 -14.80
C THR A 89 16.11 54.72 -15.14
N CYS A 90 15.76 55.37 -16.25
CA CYS A 90 16.30 56.66 -16.71
C CYS A 90 16.12 57.78 -15.69
#